data_AF-A0A171DEQ7-F1
#
_entry.id   AF-A0A171DEQ7-F1
#
_cell.length_a   1.000
_cell.length_b   1.000
_cell.length_c   1.000
_cell.angle_alpha   90.00
_cell.angle_beta   90.00
_cell.angle_gamma   90.00
#
_symmetry.space_group_name_H-M   'P 1'
#
loop_
_entity.id
_entity.type
_entity.pdbx_description
1 polymer ?
#
loop_
_entity_poly.entity_id
_entity_poly.type
_entity_poly.pdbx_seq_one_letter_code
_entity_poly.pdbx_strand_id
1 'polypeptide(L)' 'MTEHHPDDLRPVDLSEDGPAILPDQTSDDTDLGWGEWRESGGNDDRLLEDRPPHW' A
#
# COMPACT_ATOMS: atom_id res chain seq x y z
N MET A 1 -17.38 -28.74 -8.67
CA MET A 1 -18.07 -27.44 -8.74
C MET A 1 -17.14 -26.46 -8.07
N THR A 2 -16.64 -25.46 -8.80
CA THR A 2 -15.73 -24.45 -8.24
C THR A 2 -16.49 -23.64 -7.20
N GLU A 3 -15.97 -23.57 -5.99
CA GLU A 3 -16.53 -22.73 -4.94
C GLU A 3 -16.19 -21.28 -5.27
N HIS A 4 -17.21 -20.44 -5.46
CA HIS A 4 -17.01 -19.00 -5.70
C HIS A 4 -16.93 -18.28 -4.36
N HIS A 5 -15.85 -17.54 -4.15
CA HIS A 5 -15.76 -16.63 -3.01
C HIS A 5 -16.76 -15.49 -3.16
N PRO A 6 -17.23 -14.88 -2.06
CA PRO A 6 -18.16 -13.75 -2.13
C PRO A 6 -17.63 -12.56 -2.94
N ASP A 7 -16.29 -12.46 -3.08
CA ASP A 7 -15.64 -11.46 -3.90
C ASP A 7 -15.84 -11.72 -5.41
N ASP A 8 -15.88 -12.99 -5.83
CA ASP A 8 -16.05 -13.41 -7.24
C ASP A 8 -17.43 -13.07 -7.81
N LEU A 9 -18.41 -12.82 -6.92
CA LEU A 9 -19.78 -12.48 -7.28
C LEU A 9 -20.04 -10.97 -7.27
N ARG A 10 -19.03 -10.15 -6.97
CA ARG A 10 -19.20 -8.70 -6.97
C ARG A 10 -19.43 -8.21 -8.40
N PRO A 11 -20.49 -7.42 -8.64
CA PRO A 11 -20.75 -6.88 -9.97
C PRO A 11 -19.62 -5.92 -10.37
N VAL A 12 -19.04 -6.14 -11.55
CA VAL A 12 -18.09 -5.24 -12.20
C VAL A 12 -18.84 -4.45 -13.26
N ASP A 13 -18.71 -3.14 -13.24
CA ASP A 13 -19.23 -2.31 -14.33
C ASP A 13 -18.31 -2.41 -15.55
N LEU A 14 -18.90 -2.79 -16.69
CA LEU A 14 -18.21 -2.96 -17.98
C LEU A 14 -18.56 -1.82 -18.96
N SER A 15 -19.20 -0.76 -18.47
CA SER A 15 -19.51 0.41 -19.28
C SER A 15 -18.22 1.10 -19.75
N GLU A 16 -18.27 1.68 -20.96
CA GLU A 16 -17.16 2.46 -21.53
C GLU A 16 -16.96 3.81 -20.80
N ASP A 17 -17.92 4.21 -19.96
CA ASP A 17 -17.84 5.35 -19.03
C ASP A 17 -17.13 4.90 -17.75
N GLY A 18 -15.92 4.38 -17.93
CA GLY A 18 -15.07 3.95 -16.83
C GLY A 18 -14.65 5.12 -15.93
N PRO A 19 -14.09 4.82 -14.75
CA PRO A 19 -13.49 5.85 -13.91
C PRO A 19 -12.44 6.63 -14.72
N ALA A 20 -12.36 7.94 -14.47
CA ALA A 20 -11.40 8.80 -15.13
C ALA A 20 -9.99 8.21 -14.99
N ILE A 21 -9.26 8.12 -16.12
CA ILE A 21 -7.88 7.68 -16.12
C ILE A 21 -7.07 8.66 -15.28
N LEU A 22 -6.53 8.17 -14.17
CA LEU A 22 -5.64 8.94 -13.31
C LEU A 22 -4.33 9.22 -14.05
N PRO A 23 -3.64 10.33 -13.73
CA PRO A 23 -2.27 10.56 -14.20
C PRO A 23 -1.34 9.41 -13.78
N ASP A 24 -0.24 9.22 -14.52
CA ASP A 24 0.79 8.21 -14.19
C ASP A 24 1.35 8.34 -12.76
N GLN A 25 1.21 9.52 -12.14
CA GLN A 25 1.55 9.79 -10.75
C GLN A 25 0.37 10.50 -10.09
N THR A 26 -0.18 9.89 -9.04
CA THR A 26 -1.26 10.46 -8.23
C THR A 26 -0.71 11.32 -7.10
N SER A 27 -1.54 12.16 -6.49
CA SER A 27 -1.13 12.94 -5.30
C SER A 27 -0.84 12.07 -4.08
N ASP A 28 -1.32 10.83 -4.07
CA ASP A 28 -1.05 9.84 -3.03
C ASP A 28 0.25 9.06 -3.27
N ASP A 29 0.81 9.10 -4.50
CA ASP A 29 2.13 8.55 -4.85
C ASP A 29 3.27 9.46 -4.39
N THR A 30 3.21 9.89 -3.14
CA THR A 30 4.30 10.67 -2.54
C THR A 30 4.82 9.92 -1.33
N ASP A 31 6.14 9.89 -1.16
CA ASP A 31 6.76 9.44 0.08
C ASP A 31 6.55 10.43 1.24
N LEU A 32 5.75 11.50 1.05
CA LEU A 32 5.42 12.44 2.12
C LEU A 32 4.65 11.70 3.21
N GLY A 33 5.19 11.74 4.43
CA GLY A 33 4.66 10.97 5.56
C GLY A 33 5.17 9.52 5.63
N TRP A 34 5.86 9.03 4.59
CA TRP A 34 6.57 7.75 4.57
C TRP A 34 8.04 7.95 4.92
N GLY A 35 8.31 8.25 6.19
CA GLY A 35 9.68 8.34 6.71
C GLY A 35 10.08 9.70 7.29
N GLU A 36 9.31 10.75 7.02
CA GLU A 36 9.44 12.07 7.68
C GLU A 36 9.08 12.04 9.18
N TRP A 37 8.87 10.86 9.77
CA TRP A 37 8.42 10.67 11.15
C TRP A 37 9.54 10.65 12.19
N ARG A 38 10.79 10.96 11.80
CA ARG A 38 11.92 10.93 12.74
C ARG A 38 12.70 12.22 12.67
N GLU A 39 12.08 13.24 13.25
CA GLU A 39 12.82 14.17 14.09
C GLU A 39 13.83 13.38 14.94
N SER A 40 15.09 13.78 14.88
CA SER A 40 16.26 13.23 15.57
C SER A 40 15.95 12.60 16.94
N GLY A 41 15.68 11.29 16.97
CA GLY A 41 15.34 10.56 18.20
C GLY A 41 14.50 9.29 18.02
N GLY A 42 14.52 8.67 16.83
CA GLY A 42 13.74 7.47 16.54
C GLY A 42 14.29 6.20 17.24
N ASN A 43 13.41 5.20 17.41
CA ASN A 43 13.64 3.88 18.03
C ASN A 43 14.60 2.97 17.24
N ASP A 44 15.57 3.55 16.55
CA ASP A 44 16.48 2.85 15.65
C ASP A 44 17.52 2.04 16.43
N ASP A 45 17.94 2.52 17.61
CA ASP A 45 18.86 1.78 18.49
C ASP A 45 18.28 0.42 18.91
N ARG A 46 17.03 0.36 19.38
CA ARG A 46 16.37 -0.91 19.72
C ARG A 46 16.18 -1.81 18.50
N LEU A 47 15.89 -1.24 17.33
CA LEU A 47 15.69 -2.02 16.10
C LEU A 47 16.99 -2.63 15.60
N LEU A 48 18.13 -1.95 15.82
CA LEU A 48 19.46 -2.50 15.54
C LEU A 48 19.84 -3.61 16.53
N GLU A 49 19.46 -3.47 17.80
CA GLU A 49 19.62 -4.52 18.82
C GLU A 49 18.77 -5.76 18.50
N ASP A 50 17.55 -5.56 18.01
CA ASP A 50 16.61 -6.63 17.64
C ASP A 50 16.86 -7.23 16.23
N ARG A 51 17.99 -6.93 15.58
CA ARG A 51 18.27 -7.43 14.22
C ARG A 51 18.33 -8.97 14.20
N PRO A 52 17.45 -9.66 13.46
CA PRO A 52 17.50 -11.11 13.37
C PRO A 52 18.81 -11.59 12.71
N PRO A 53 19.32 -12.76 13.11
CA PRO A 53 20.68 -13.20 12.76
C PRO A 53 20.89 -13.56 11.28
N HIS A 54 19.86 -13.52 10.45
CA HIS A 54 19.91 -13.89 9.04
C HIS A 54 18.90 -13.05 8.23
N TRP A 55 19.39 -11.94 7.72
CA TRP A 55 19.01 -11.34 6.45
C TRP A 55 19.57 -12.11 5.25
#